data_AF-A0A5C7M5D6-F1
#
_entry.id   AF-A0A5C7M5D6-F1
#
_cell.length_a   1.000
_cell.length_b   1.000
_cell.length_c   1.000
_cell.angle_alpha   90.00
_cell.angle_beta   90.00
_cell.angle_gamma   90.00
#
_symmetry.space_group_name_H-M   'P 1'
#
loop_
_entity.id
_entity.type
_entity.pdbx_description
1 polymer ?
#
loop_
_entity_poly.entity_id
_entity_poly.type
_entity_poly.pdbx_seq_one_letter_code
_entity_poly.pdbx_strand_id
1 'polypeptide(L)' 'MTDVGKAEPPIERRYRNDEIAVIWRPELCTKCGACHQGLPAVFNPRARPWVNIGAAPTQRIIEQVEQCPSGALTWSGN' A
#
# COMPACT_ATOMS: atom_id res chain seq x y z
N MET A 1 -28.41 -27.19 -2.65
CA MET A 1 -27.11 -27.21 -1.96
C MET A 1 -26.19 -26.30 -2.76
N THR A 2 -26.14 -25.03 -2.41
CA THR A 2 -25.33 -24.04 -3.14
C THR A 2 -23.90 -24.11 -2.61
N ASP A 3 -23.05 -24.63 -3.48
CA ASP A 3 -21.62 -24.37 -3.68
C ASP A 3 -20.79 -23.85 -2.49
N VAL A 4 -19.81 -24.66 -2.10
CA VAL A 4 -18.74 -24.32 -1.18
C VAL A 4 -17.83 -23.27 -1.82
N GLY A 5 -17.82 -22.07 -1.25
CA GLY A 5 -16.59 -21.31 -0.96
C GLY A 5 -15.55 -21.14 -2.06
N LYS A 6 -15.87 -20.44 -3.16
CA LYS A 6 -14.85 -19.83 -4.00
C LYS A 6 -14.45 -18.46 -3.42
N ALA A 7 -13.32 -18.38 -2.72
CA ALA A 7 -12.74 -17.10 -2.33
C ALA A 7 -12.30 -16.36 -3.61
N GLU A 8 -12.83 -15.15 -3.82
CA GLU A 8 -12.34 -14.24 -4.87
C GLU A 8 -10.89 -13.83 -4.56
N PRO A 9 -10.05 -13.60 -5.59
CA PRO A 9 -8.67 -13.19 -5.35
C PRO A 9 -8.64 -11.85 -4.61
N PRO A 10 -7.73 -11.69 -3.62
CA PRO A 10 -7.59 -10.44 -2.87
C PRO A 10 -7.30 -9.26 -3.82
N ILE A 11 -7.84 -8.09 -3.49
CA ILE A 11 -7.62 -6.89 -4.30
C ILE A 11 -6.21 -6.41 -3.99
N GLU A 12 -5.36 -6.36 -5.02
CA GLU A 12 -4.00 -5.83 -4.89
C GLU A 12 -3.79 -4.66 -5.84
N ARG A 13 -3.20 -3.56 -5.35
CA ARG A 13 -2.76 -2.45 -6.20
C ARG A 13 -1.26 -2.26 -6.07
N ARG A 14 -0.59 -2.06 -7.20
CA ARG A 14 0.85 -1.83 -7.27
C ARG A 14 1.12 -0.42 -7.80
N TYR A 15 1.98 0.30 -7.10
CA TYR A 15 2.51 1.59 -7.51
C TYR A 15 4.02 1.42 -7.70
N ARG A 16 4.57 1.81 -8.85
CA ARG A 16 5.96 1.54 -9.22
C ARG A 16 6.71 2.82 -9.54
N ASN A 17 7.96 2.89 -9.11
CA ASN A 17 8.97 3.77 -9.68
C ASN A 17 10.08 2.88 -10.29
N ASP A 18 11.25 3.45 -10.59
CA ASP A 18 12.35 2.70 -11.22
C ASP A 18 13.03 1.69 -10.27
N GLU A 19 12.90 1.87 -8.95
CA GLU A 19 13.61 1.05 -7.94
C GLU A 19 12.71 0.00 -7.27
N ILE A 20 11.46 0.35 -6.96
CA ILE A 20 10.55 -0.49 -6.17
C ILE A 20 9.10 -0.47 -6.67
N ALA A 21 8.34 -1.44 -6.18
CA ALA A 21 6.88 -1.47 -6.20
C ALA A 21 6.31 -1.40 -4.78
N VAL A 22 5.46 -0.41 -4.48
CA VAL A 22 4.60 -0.40 -3.30
C VAL A 22 3.33 -1.18 -3.61
N ILE A 23 3.06 -2.18 -2.79
CA ILE A 23 1.90 -3.07 -2.89
C ILE A 23 0.91 -2.69 -1.79
N TRP A 24 -0.33 -2.45 -2.18
CA TRP A 24 -1.42 -2.15 -1.25
C TRP A 24 -2.52 -3.20 -1.33
N ARG A 25 -2.83 -3.79 -0.17
CA ARG A 25 -3.90 -4.76 0.07
C ARG A 25 -4.94 -4.16 1.02
N PRO A 26 -6.02 -3.53 0.51
CA PRO A 26 -7.01 -2.86 1.34
C PRO A 26 -7.72 -3.79 2.32
N GLU A 27 -7.88 -5.08 2.02
CA GLU A 27 -8.53 -6.02 2.95
C GLU A 27 -7.77 -6.22 4.27
N LEU A 28 -6.45 -5.96 4.27
CA LEU A 28 -5.62 -6.02 5.48
C LEU A 28 -5.63 -4.70 6.24
N CYS A 29 -6.10 -3.59 5.66
CA CYS A 29 -5.93 -2.26 6.23
C CYS A 29 -6.83 -2.05 7.45
N THR A 30 -6.21 -1.90 8.63
CA THR A 30 -6.91 -1.63 9.91
C THR A 30 -7.24 -0.15 10.14
N LYS A 31 -7.02 0.72 9.14
CA LYS A 31 -7.22 2.19 9.22
C LYS A 31 -6.45 2.86 10.37
N CYS A 32 -5.26 2.35 10.71
CA CYS A 32 -4.43 2.88 11.79
C CYS A 32 -3.87 4.30 11.57
N GLY A 33 -3.87 4.81 10.33
CA GLY A 33 -3.41 6.16 10.01
C GLY A 33 -1.90 6.33 9.81
N ALA A 34 -1.08 5.35 10.21
CA ALA A 34 0.39 5.44 10.19
C ALA A 34 0.98 5.89 8.84
N CYS A 35 0.48 5.34 7.73
CA CYS A 35 1.02 5.64 6.40
C CYS A 35 0.83 7.10 5.97
N HIS A 36 -0.40 7.63 6.06
CA HIS A 36 -0.70 8.99 5.60
C HIS A 36 -0.31 10.07 6.61
N GLN A 37 -0.19 9.73 7.88
CA GLN A 37 0.31 10.67 8.90
C GLN A 37 1.84 10.79 8.83
N GLY A 38 2.54 9.69 8.56
CA GLY A 38 4.00 9.69 8.50
C GLY A 38 4.58 10.20 7.18
N LEU A 39 3.92 9.96 6.04
CA LEU A 39 4.37 10.45 4.73
C LEU A 39 3.20 10.91 3.83
N PRO A 40 2.50 12.01 4.19
CA PRO A 40 1.30 12.48 3.49
C PRO A 40 1.52 12.89 2.03
N ALA A 41 2.75 13.23 1.64
CA ALA A 41 3.10 13.54 0.26
C ALA A 41 2.97 12.30 -0.65
N VAL A 42 3.22 11.11 -0.10
CA VAL A 42 3.15 9.83 -0.80
C VAL A 42 1.79 9.16 -0.58
N PHE A 43 1.33 9.07 0.67
CA PHE A 43 0.09 8.38 1.02
C PHE A 43 -1.01 9.39 1.34
N ASN A 44 -1.97 9.57 0.43
CA ASN A 44 -3.07 10.51 0.59
C ASN A 44 -4.42 9.85 0.29
N PRO A 45 -5.21 9.49 1.32
CA PRO A 45 -6.53 8.87 1.16
C PRO A 45 -7.53 9.68 0.33
N ARG A 46 -7.33 11.00 0.22
CA ARG A 46 -8.18 11.92 -0.57
C ARG A 46 -7.74 12.06 -2.02
N ALA A 47 -6.49 11.70 -2.35
CA ALA A 47 -5.96 11.79 -3.71
C ALA A 47 -6.35 10.57 -4.58
N ARG A 48 -6.34 10.75 -5.90
CA ARG A 48 -6.49 9.68 -6.88
C ARG A 48 -5.42 9.86 -7.97
N PRO A 49 -4.41 8.98 -8.06
CA PRO A 49 -4.14 7.83 -7.19
C PRO A 49 -3.86 8.24 -5.74
N TRP A 50 -4.13 7.34 -4.79
CA TRP A 50 -3.91 7.62 -3.35
C TRP A 50 -2.45 7.45 -2.93
N VAL A 51 -1.65 6.71 -3.71
CA VAL A 51 -0.20 6.59 -3.55
C VAL A 51 0.48 7.36 -4.68
N ASN A 52 1.28 8.36 -4.32
CA ASN A 52 2.19 9.07 -5.22
C ASN A 52 3.63 8.63 -4.94
N ILE A 53 4.07 7.57 -5.63
CA ILE A 53 5.39 6.95 -5.41
C ILE A 53 6.57 7.83 -5.85
N GLY A 54 6.32 8.94 -6.55
CA GLY A 54 7.36 9.92 -6.93
C GLY A 54 7.49 11.10 -5.96
N ALA A 55 6.68 11.18 -4.90
CA ALA A 55 6.65 12.35 -4.02
C ALA A 55 7.73 12.38 -2.93
N ALA A 56 8.56 11.33 -2.81
CA ALA A 56 9.64 11.23 -1.85
C ALA A 56 10.74 10.27 -2.36
N PRO A 57 11.97 10.33 -1.80
CA PRO A 57 13.01 9.35 -2.10
C PRO A 57 12.57 7.92 -1.78
N THR A 58 12.98 6.95 -2.59
CA THR A 58 12.65 5.52 -2.45
C THR A 58 12.87 5.00 -1.03
N GLN A 59 14.00 5.33 -0.42
CA GLN A 59 14.32 4.91 0.95
C GLN A 59 13.29 5.39 1.99
N ARG A 60 12.78 6.62 1.86
CA ARG A 60 11.76 7.17 2.77
C ARG A 60 10.41 6.49 2.58
N ILE A 61 10.11 6.08 1.35
CA ILE A 61 8.89 5.32 1.04
C ILE A 61 8.97 3.94 1.69
N ILE A 62 10.11 3.26 1.57
CA ILE A 62 10.36 1.95 2.19
C ILE A 62 10.19 2.04 3.72
N GLU A 63 10.91 2.97 4.36
CA GLU A 63 10.84 3.19 5.82
C GLU A 63 9.40 3.40 6.28
N GLN A 64 8.62 4.16 5.51
CA GLN A 64 7.22 4.43 5.84
C GLN A 64 6.30 3.23 5.62
N VAL A 65 6.51 2.45 4.56
CA VAL A 65 5.76 1.22 4.28
C VAL A 65 5.96 0.22 5.42
N GLU A 66 7.17 0.11 5.96
CA GLU A 66 7.52 -0.79 7.06
C GLU A 66 6.85 -0.41 8.39
N GLN A 67 6.37 0.83 8.54
CA GLN A 67 5.56 1.23 9.70
C GLN A 67 4.11 0.71 9.65
N CYS A 68 3.69 0.00 8.60
CA CYS A 68 2.34 -0.53 8.51
C CYS A 68 2.17 -1.80 9.38
N PRO A 69 1.49 -1.74 10.54
CA PRO A 69 1.41 -2.89 11.45
C PRO A 69 0.54 -4.03 10.90
N SER A 70 -0.34 -3.73 9.96
CA SER A 70 -1.29 -4.69 9.39
C SER A 70 -0.78 -5.46 8.18
N GLY A 71 0.38 -5.08 7.61
CA GLY A 71 0.85 -5.63 6.35
C GLY A 71 0.03 -5.20 5.12
N ALA A 72 -0.92 -4.27 5.28
CA ALA A 72 -1.69 -3.71 4.16
C ALA A 72 -0.82 -2.95 3.15
N LEU A 73 0.34 -2.48 3.58
CA LEU A 73 1.39 -1.95 2.71
C LEU A 73 2.61 -2.87 2.81
N THR A 74 3.13 -3.26 1.66
CA THR A 74 4.41 -3.97 1.51
C THR A 74 5.16 -3.38 0.32
N TRP A 75 6.45 -3.70 0.19
CA TRP A 75 7.25 -3.29 -0.96
C TRP A 75 8.04 -4.47 -1.53
N SER A 76 8.42 -4.37 -2.79
CA SER A 76 9.39 -5.28 -3.43
C SER A 76 10.33 -4.47 -4.31
N GLY A 77 11.59 -4.91 -4.43
CA GLY A 77 12.47 -4.42 -5.49
C GLY A 77 11.92 -4.78 -6.88
N ASN A 78 12.31 -3.99 -7.87
CA ASN A 78 11.99 -4.27 -9.27
C ASN A 78 12.91 -5.33 -9.88
#